data_AF-A0A7Y5S5V5-F1
#
_entry.id   AF-A0A7Y5S5V5-F1
#
_cell.length_a   1.000
_cell.length_b   1.000
_cell.length_c   1.000
_cell.angle_alpha   90.00
_cell.angle_beta   90.00
_cell.angle_gamma   90.00
#
_symmetry.space_group_name_H-M   'P 1'
#
loop_
_entity.id
_entity.type
_entity.pdbx_description
1 polymer ?
#
loop_
_entity_poly.entity_id
_entity_poly.type
_entity_poly.pdbx_seq_one_letter_code
_entity_poly.pdbx_strand_id
1 'polypeptide(L)'
;MKKIAALVALAGLAAAANAGPGKIDILVRNVTAGGAAANSVNAAAGDTVEVQCWYYWGNPSSGTALGLSTVIHNITSADFDASNTTFATGDNRVGRFNFGAQTQAAFRAGNTLRIADVGNGGDVAAGGISVKQASPSASGSNFDANNPALGYAFTFVVGAGQTYNINFDAPTNRINSYRVYTNATNTTGTPKDITFDATDGATVVIPAPASLALLGLGGLVAGRRRR
;
A
#
# COMPACT_ATOMS: atom_id res chain seq x y z
N MET A 1 3.70 56.33 -14.30
CA MET A 1 3.39 55.28 -13.30
C MET A 1 4.04 53.98 -13.75
N LYS A 2 5.21 53.61 -13.19
CA LYS A 2 5.95 52.40 -13.56
C LYS A 2 5.41 51.24 -12.71
N LYS A 3 4.78 50.24 -13.35
CA LYS A 3 4.32 49.02 -12.67
C LYS A 3 5.49 48.04 -12.62
N ILE A 4 6.01 47.77 -11.42
CA ILE A 4 6.98 46.70 -11.17
C ILE A 4 6.16 45.45 -10.83
N ALA A 5 6.15 44.47 -11.73
CA ALA A 5 5.63 43.14 -11.46
C ALA A 5 6.79 42.28 -10.95
N ALA A 6 6.75 41.91 -9.66
CA ALA A 6 7.69 40.94 -9.10
C ALA A 6 7.24 39.54 -9.52
N LEU A 7 7.93 38.98 -10.51
CA LEU A 7 7.81 37.57 -10.85
C LEU A 7 8.64 36.77 -9.82
N VAL A 8 7.99 36.32 -8.75
CA VAL A 8 8.57 35.28 -7.90
C VAL A 8 8.53 34.00 -8.71
N ALA A 9 9.63 33.74 -9.42
CA ALA A 9 9.92 32.40 -9.89
C ALA A 9 10.05 31.54 -8.63
N LEU A 10 8.96 30.87 -8.27
CA LEU A 10 8.99 29.68 -7.43
C LEU A 10 9.74 28.64 -8.26
N ALA A 11 11.07 28.80 -8.32
CA ALA A 11 11.96 27.74 -8.74
C ALA A 11 11.66 26.62 -7.76
N GLY A 12 10.83 25.68 -8.23
CA GLY A 12 10.57 24.45 -7.53
C GLY A 12 11.93 23.93 -7.14
N LEU A 13 12.20 24.00 -5.84
CA LEU A 13 13.13 23.13 -5.19
C LEU A 13 12.54 21.75 -5.47
N ALA A 14 12.83 21.19 -6.64
CA ALA A 14 12.80 19.76 -6.86
C ALA A 14 13.90 19.27 -5.92
N ALA A 15 13.53 19.15 -4.65
CA ALA A 15 14.33 18.46 -3.67
C ALA A 15 14.67 17.15 -4.35
N ALA A 16 15.95 16.94 -4.61
CA ALA A 16 16.50 15.62 -4.77
C ALA A 16 16.31 14.88 -3.43
N ALA A 17 15.06 14.57 -3.12
CA ALA A 17 14.66 13.55 -2.17
C ALA A 17 14.54 12.30 -3.05
N ASN A 18 15.32 11.24 -2.88
CA ASN A 18 15.90 10.75 -1.66
C ASN A 18 17.02 9.78 -2.06
N ALA A 19 18.24 9.95 -1.54
CA ALA A 19 19.24 8.87 -1.53
C ALA A 19 19.05 7.97 -0.29
N GLY A 20 17.83 7.91 0.24
CA GLY A 20 17.44 6.98 1.29
C GLY A 20 17.30 5.55 0.74
N PRO A 21 17.35 4.55 1.60
CA PRO A 21 17.15 3.15 1.21
C PRO A 21 15.74 2.92 0.63
N GLY A 22 15.50 1.72 0.12
CA GLY A 22 14.17 1.30 -0.33
C GLY A 22 13.14 1.35 0.80
N LYS A 23 11.90 1.69 0.48
CA LYS A 23 10.75 1.70 1.40
C LYS A 23 9.52 1.10 0.72
N ILE A 24 8.69 0.40 1.49
CA ILE A 24 7.30 0.10 1.13
C ILE A 24 6.42 1.02 1.97
N ASP A 25 5.54 1.75 1.29
CA ASP A 25 4.56 2.63 1.91
C ASP A 25 3.16 2.12 1.58
N ILE A 26 2.37 1.81 2.61
CA ILE A 26 1.00 1.40 2.44
C ILE A 26 0.12 2.63 2.66
N LEU A 27 -0.74 2.92 1.68
CA LEU A 27 -1.77 3.95 1.77
C LEU A 27 -3.14 3.32 1.64
N VAL A 28 -4.15 3.97 2.21
CA VAL A 28 -5.55 3.57 2.10
C VAL A 28 -6.40 4.69 1.53
N ARG A 29 -7.45 4.34 0.79
CA ARG A 29 -8.43 5.26 0.23
C ARG A 29 -9.84 4.70 0.39
N ASN A 30 -10.77 5.48 0.93
CA ASN A 30 -12.19 5.12 0.88
C ASN A 30 -12.72 5.43 -0.53
N VAL A 31 -12.95 4.40 -1.34
CA VAL A 31 -13.41 4.53 -2.72
C VAL A 31 -14.87 4.98 -2.76
N THR A 32 -15.70 4.50 -1.82
CA THR A 32 -17.12 4.86 -1.75
C THR A 32 -17.32 6.33 -1.38
N ALA A 33 -16.62 6.81 -0.36
CA ALA A 33 -16.69 8.21 0.07
C ALA A 33 -15.86 9.15 -0.81
N GLY A 34 -14.94 8.61 -1.62
CA GLY A 34 -13.98 9.38 -2.39
C GLY A 34 -12.82 9.93 -1.55
N GLY A 35 -11.95 10.71 -2.19
CA GLY A 35 -10.76 11.30 -1.56
C GLY A 35 -9.44 10.75 -2.09
N ALA A 36 -8.34 11.32 -1.60
CA ALA A 36 -6.99 10.87 -1.91
C ALA A 36 -6.58 9.69 -1.01
N ALA A 37 -5.63 8.87 -1.48
CA ALA A 37 -4.99 7.87 -0.63
C ALA A 37 -4.13 8.57 0.45
N ALA A 38 -4.15 8.02 1.66
CA ALA A 38 -3.42 8.54 2.82
C ALA A 38 -3.08 7.42 3.80
N ASN A 39 -2.24 7.69 4.81
CA ASN A 39 -1.89 6.72 5.86
C ASN A 39 -3.10 6.35 6.73
N SER A 40 -4.17 7.16 6.68
CA SER A 40 -5.42 6.83 7.35
C SER A 40 -6.64 7.41 6.65
N VAL A 41 -7.73 6.63 6.62
CA VAL A 41 -9.04 7.07 6.14
C VAL A 41 -10.15 6.58 7.06
N ASN A 42 -11.23 7.35 7.17
CA ASN A 42 -12.46 6.89 7.81
C ASN A 42 -13.23 6.00 6.84
N ALA A 43 -13.79 4.90 7.36
CA ALA A 43 -14.73 4.06 6.62
C ALA A 43 -15.87 3.59 7.53
N ALA A 44 -17.06 3.46 6.95
CA ALA A 44 -18.22 2.87 7.58
C ALA A 44 -18.44 1.45 7.04
N ALA A 45 -19.26 0.67 7.75
CA ALA A 45 -19.73 -0.62 7.25
C ALA A 45 -20.39 -0.47 5.86
N GLY A 46 -20.00 -1.32 4.92
CA GLY A 46 -20.44 -1.26 3.52
C GLY A 46 -19.57 -0.41 2.60
N ASP A 47 -18.66 0.42 3.14
CA ASP A 47 -17.72 1.17 2.31
C ASP A 47 -16.71 0.25 1.63
N THR A 48 -16.38 0.56 0.38
CA THR A 48 -15.27 -0.04 -0.35
C THR A 48 -14.02 0.77 -0.09
N VAL A 49 -12.99 0.12 0.44
CA VAL A 49 -11.69 0.71 0.72
C VAL A 49 -10.64 0.08 -0.19
N GLU A 50 -9.77 0.90 -0.76
CA GLU A 50 -8.59 0.50 -1.51
C GLU A 50 -7.36 0.60 -0.62
N VAL A 51 -6.53 -0.43 -0.65
CA VAL A 51 -5.22 -0.51 -0.03
C VAL A 51 -4.18 -0.49 -1.16
N GLN A 52 -3.26 0.45 -1.11
CA GLN A 52 -2.24 0.70 -2.13
C GLN A 52 -0.84 0.48 -1.54
N CYS A 53 0.02 -0.22 -2.25
CA CYS A 53 1.44 -0.36 -1.90
C CYS A 53 2.30 0.41 -2.89
N TRP A 54 2.96 1.44 -2.35
CA TRP A 54 3.89 2.30 -3.04
C TRP A 54 5.32 1.90 -2.71
N TYR A 55 6.15 1.85 -3.74
CA TYR A 55 7.54 1.42 -3.64
C TYR A 55 8.44 2.61 -3.91
N TYR A 56 9.29 2.91 -2.93
CA TYR A 56 10.33 3.93 -3.01
C TYR A 56 11.67 3.23 -3.09
N TRP A 57 12.61 3.75 -3.88
CA TRP A 57 13.95 3.19 -3.94
C TRP A 57 15.04 4.24 -3.92
N GLY A 58 16.17 3.85 -3.33
CA GLY A 58 17.43 4.57 -3.42
C GLY A 58 18.35 4.01 -4.48
N ASN A 59 19.58 4.54 -4.47
CA ASN A 59 20.68 4.00 -5.26
C ASN A 59 21.32 2.80 -4.53
N PRO A 60 21.70 1.73 -5.26
CA PRO A 60 22.57 0.69 -4.70
C PRO A 60 23.99 1.23 -4.48
N SER A 61 24.80 0.50 -3.70
CA SER A 61 26.20 0.85 -3.44
C SER A 61 27.10 0.92 -4.69
N SER A 62 26.66 0.33 -5.80
CA SER A 62 27.46 0.17 -7.03
C SER A 62 26.92 0.93 -8.24
N GLY A 63 26.03 1.92 -8.06
CA GLY A 63 25.58 2.78 -9.16
C GLY A 63 24.28 3.52 -8.90
N THR A 64 23.69 4.08 -9.96
CA THR A 64 22.41 4.80 -9.89
C THR A 64 21.25 3.87 -10.24
N ALA A 65 20.19 3.88 -9.42
CA ALA A 65 18.97 3.15 -9.71
C ALA A 65 18.20 3.84 -10.84
N LEU A 66 17.79 3.06 -11.83
CA LEU A 66 16.96 3.51 -12.95
C LEU A 66 15.47 3.27 -12.68
N GLY A 67 15.16 2.28 -11.86
CA GLY A 67 13.81 1.93 -11.48
C GLY A 67 13.75 0.62 -10.71
N LEU A 68 12.63 0.38 -10.06
CA LEU A 68 12.38 -0.86 -9.33
C LEU A 68 12.40 -2.06 -10.27
N SER A 69 13.13 -3.13 -9.90
CA SER A 69 13.14 -4.39 -10.65
C SER A 69 12.16 -5.38 -10.06
N THR A 70 12.28 -5.62 -8.75
CA THR A 70 11.50 -6.64 -8.05
C THR A 70 11.39 -6.27 -6.58
N VAL A 71 10.19 -6.43 -6.03
CA VAL A 71 9.97 -6.57 -4.59
C VAL A 71 9.21 -7.86 -4.34
N ILE A 72 9.61 -8.61 -3.32
CA ILE A 72 8.87 -9.78 -2.83
C ILE A 72 8.55 -9.53 -1.36
N HIS A 73 7.27 -9.41 -1.01
CA HIS A 73 6.84 -9.17 0.36
C HIS A 73 5.43 -9.67 0.64
N ASN A 74 5.07 -9.78 1.92
CA ASN A 74 3.68 -9.98 2.33
C ASN A 74 3.02 -8.64 2.67
N ILE A 75 1.69 -8.62 2.59
CA ILE A 75 0.86 -7.61 3.25
C ILE A 75 0.06 -8.34 4.30
N THR A 76 0.04 -7.82 5.53
CA THR A 76 -0.65 -8.44 6.65
C THR A 76 -1.56 -7.44 7.34
N SER A 77 -2.65 -7.95 7.92
CA SER A 77 -3.48 -7.23 8.87
C SER A 77 -3.89 -8.19 9.97
N ALA A 78 -3.74 -7.78 11.24
CA ALA A 78 -4.18 -8.55 12.40
C ALA A 78 -5.59 -8.17 12.87
N ASP A 79 -6.18 -7.15 12.23
CA ASP A 79 -7.45 -6.52 12.61
C ASP A 79 -8.52 -6.69 11.52
N PHE A 80 -8.30 -7.64 10.60
CA PHE A 80 -9.15 -7.91 9.47
C PHE A 80 -10.21 -8.97 9.83
N ASP A 81 -11.31 -8.51 10.40
CA ASP A 81 -12.45 -9.36 10.78
C ASP A 81 -13.03 -10.15 9.60
N ALA A 82 -13.58 -11.32 9.88
CA ALA A 82 -14.18 -12.21 8.89
C ALA A 82 -15.42 -11.60 8.17
N SER A 83 -16.07 -10.61 8.77
CA SER A 83 -17.17 -9.85 8.17
C SER A 83 -16.72 -8.93 7.05
N ASN A 84 -15.44 -8.55 7.01
CA ASN A 84 -14.88 -7.86 5.86
C ASN A 84 -14.78 -8.83 4.69
N THR A 85 -15.09 -8.34 3.49
CA THR A 85 -14.95 -9.15 2.29
C THR A 85 -13.77 -8.61 1.49
N THR A 86 -12.63 -9.33 1.48
CA THR A 86 -11.56 -9.18 0.45
C THR A 86 -11.94 -9.84 -0.90
N PHE A 87 -11.20 -9.47 -1.95
CA PHE A 87 -11.69 -8.99 -3.26
C PHE A 87 -11.44 -9.87 -4.48
N ALA A 88 -11.88 -9.33 -5.65
CA ALA A 88 -11.52 -9.68 -7.02
C ALA A 88 -10.42 -10.74 -7.06
N THR A 89 -10.82 -11.96 -7.38
CA THR A 89 -10.04 -13.20 -7.27
C THR A 89 -8.89 -13.30 -8.28
N GLY A 90 -8.11 -12.23 -8.45
CA GLY A 90 -7.14 -12.06 -9.50
C GLY A 90 -5.84 -11.41 -9.05
N ASP A 91 -5.02 -11.10 -10.05
CA ASP A 91 -3.76 -10.40 -9.87
C ASP A 91 -4.00 -8.90 -9.72
N ASN A 92 -3.66 -8.38 -8.54
CA ASN A 92 -3.86 -6.99 -8.15
C ASN A 92 -2.58 -6.15 -8.29
N ARG A 93 -1.57 -6.65 -9.01
CA ARG A 93 -0.37 -5.87 -9.41
C ARG A 93 -0.77 -4.78 -10.40
N VAL A 94 -0.26 -3.58 -10.18
CA VAL A 94 -0.68 -2.37 -10.89
C VAL A 94 0.33 -2.00 -11.97
N GLY A 95 -0.18 -1.44 -13.06
CA GLY A 95 0.62 -0.81 -14.10
C GLY A 95 1.58 -1.78 -14.77
N ARG A 96 2.88 -1.46 -14.70
CA ARG A 96 3.96 -2.20 -15.38
C ARG A 96 4.57 -3.29 -14.50
N PHE A 97 4.08 -3.43 -13.27
CA PHE A 97 4.64 -4.33 -12.26
C PHE A 97 4.01 -5.74 -12.23
N ASN A 98 3.32 -6.11 -13.31
CA ASN A 98 2.75 -7.44 -13.52
C ASN A 98 3.62 -8.29 -14.48
N PHE A 99 4.92 -8.37 -14.21
CA PHE A 99 5.82 -9.23 -14.99
C PHE A 99 5.97 -10.61 -14.33
N GLY A 100 5.97 -11.66 -15.16
CA GLY A 100 6.05 -13.06 -14.73
C GLY A 100 4.71 -13.68 -14.35
N ALA A 101 4.65 -15.02 -14.38
CA ALA A 101 3.43 -15.82 -14.23
C ALA A 101 2.98 -16.03 -12.76
N GLN A 102 3.27 -15.08 -11.87
CA GLN A 102 2.93 -15.24 -10.45
C GLN A 102 1.48 -14.86 -10.20
N THR A 103 0.79 -15.64 -9.36
CA THR A 103 -0.58 -15.35 -8.93
C THR A 103 -0.61 -15.17 -7.41
N GLN A 104 -1.62 -14.46 -6.92
CA GLN A 104 -1.68 -14.04 -5.53
C GLN A 104 -2.99 -14.47 -4.91
N ALA A 105 -2.96 -14.65 -3.59
CA ALA A 105 -4.13 -15.03 -2.82
C ALA A 105 -4.20 -14.26 -1.51
N ALA A 106 -5.44 -14.06 -1.07
CA ALA A 106 -5.75 -13.61 0.28
C ALA A 106 -5.97 -14.84 1.17
N PHE A 107 -5.10 -15.01 2.16
CA PHE A 107 -5.21 -16.01 3.20
C PHE A 107 -5.84 -15.37 4.42
N ARG A 108 -6.94 -15.95 4.91
CA ARG A 108 -7.65 -15.46 6.09
C ARG A 108 -7.73 -16.53 7.16
N ALA A 109 -7.53 -16.14 8.41
CA ALA A 109 -7.71 -16.99 9.58
C ALA A 109 -8.15 -16.13 10.77
N GLY A 110 -9.36 -16.37 11.28
CA GLY A 110 -9.95 -15.50 12.32
C GLY A 110 -10.00 -14.04 11.85
N ASN A 111 -9.39 -13.14 12.63
CA ASN A 111 -9.33 -11.71 12.35
C ASN A 111 -8.07 -11.30 11.59
N THR A 112 -7.40 -12.24 10.94
CA THR A 112 -6.16 -11.96 10.22
C THR A 112 -6.36 -12.07 8.72
N LEU A 113 -5.67 -11.17 8.02
CA LEU A 113 -5.49 -11.21 6.58
C LEU A 113 -3.99 -11.27 6.29
N ARG A 114 -3.65 -12.11 5.32
CA ARG A 114 -2.33 -12.10 4.68
C ARG A 114 -2.52 -12.19 3.18
N ILE A 115 -1.93 -11.25 2.45
CA ILE A 115 -1.80 -11.34 1.00
C ILE A 115 -0.42 -11.90 0.67
N ALA A 116 -0.38 -12.91 -0.18
CA ALA A 116 0.83 -13.63 -0.52
C ALA A 116 0.72 -14.31 -1.90
N ASP A 117 1.77 -15.03 -2.30
CA ASP A 117 1.71 -15.95 -3.44
C ASP A 117 0.64 -17.03 -3.24
N VAL A 118 -0.06 -17.46 -4.31
CA VAL A 118 -1.09 -18.50 -4.22
C VAL A 118 -0.55 -19.82 -3.67
N GLY A 119 0.71 -20.15 -3.95
CA GLY A 119 1.40 -21.35 -3.46
C GLY A 119 1.80 -21.24 -1.98
N ASN A 120 1.68 -20.06 -1.35
CA ASN A 120 2.09 -19.83 0.03
C ASN A 120 0.96 -20.09 1.05
N GLY A 121 0.27 -21.22 0.92
CA GLY A 121 -0.75 -21.65 1.87
C GLY A 121 -0.20 -21.92 3.28
N GLY A 122 1.03 -22.43 3.36
CA GLY A 122 1.71 -22.76 4.62
C GLY A 122 2.34 -21.59 5.38
N ASP A 123 2.10 -20.35 4.93
CA ASP A 123 2.64 -19.13 5.53
C ASP A 123 4.18 -19.10 5.70
N VAL A 124 4.91 -19.56 4.68
CA VAL A 124 6.37 -19.42 4.67
C VAL A 124 6.75 -17.95 4.50
N ALA A 125 7.78 -17.51 5.25
CA ALA A 125 8.31 -16.14 5.19
C ALA A 125 8.62 -15.70 3.75
N ALA A 126 9.03 -16.66 2.90
CA ALA A 126 9.47 -16.40 1.54
C ALA A 126 8.41 -16.35 0.44
N GLY A 127 7.15 -16.68 0.75
CA GLY A 127 6.11 -16.79 -0.27
C GLY A 127 5.30 -15.51 -0.47
N GLY A 128 5.96 -14.35 -0.52
CA GLY A 128 5.31 -13.05 -0.68
C GLY A 128 4.73 -12.83 -2.08
N ILE A 129 3.94 -11.76 -2.22
CA ILE A 129 3.56 -11.16 -3.50
C ILE A 129 4.83 -10.72 -4.22
N SER A 130 4.94 -10.96 -5.52
CA SER A 130 6.04 -10.44 -6.31
C SER A 130 5.62 -9.36 -7.30
N VAL A 131 6.01 -8.14 -6.96
CA VAL A 131 5.83 -6.94 -7.78
C VAL A 131 7.08 -6.77 -8.63
N LYS A 132 6.94 -6.93 -9.95
CA LYS A 132 8.06 -7.08 -10.89
C LYS A 132 7.80 -6.37 -12.21
N GLN A 133 8.81 -5.71 -12.76
CA GLN A 133 8.79 -5.24 -14.15
C GLN A 133 10.00 -5.75 -14.93
N ALA A 134 9.84 -5.89 -16.25
CA ALA A 134 10.95 -6.26 -17.12
C ALA A 134 12.02 -5.16 -17.18
N SER A 135 13.24 -5.53 -17.60
CA SER A 135 14.38 -4.61 -17.67
C SER A 135 14.11 -3.38 -18.56
N PRO A 136 14.78 -2.24 -18.35
CA PRO A 136 14.53 -1.03 -19.12
C PRO A 136 14.63 -1.25 -20.64
N SER A 137 15.63 -2.00 -21.09
CA SER A 137 15.83 -2.32 -22.51
C SER A 137 14.76 -3.24 -23.09
N ALA A 138 14.23 -4.18 -22.30
CA ALA A 138 13.15 -5.07 -22.71
C ALA A 138 11.78 -4.38 -22.70
N SER A 139 11.55 -3.51 -21.72
CA SER A 139 10.30 -2.78 -21.54
C SER A 139 10.19 -1.55 -22.44
N GLY A 140 11.32 -0.94 -22.83
CA GLY A 140 11.36 0.29 -23.62
C GLY A 140 10.55 1.41 -22.94
N SER A 141 9.66 2.05 -23.70
CA SER A 141 8.75 3.09 -23.18
C SER A 141 7.72 2.59 -22.16
N ASN A 142 7.56 1.27 -22.01
CA ASN A 142 6.70 0.68 -20.99
C ASN A 142 7.42 0.46 -19.64
N PHE A 143 8.70 0.84 -19.52
CA PHE A 143 9.41 0.81 -18.24
C PHE A 143 8.89 1.92 -17.32
N ASP A 144 8.53 1.58 -16.08
CA ASP A 144 8.12 2.56 -15.09
C ASP A 144 9.31 2.97 -14.21
N ALA A 145 9.79 4.20 -14.43
CA ALA A 145 10.89 4.80 -13.70
C ALA A 145 10.44 5.75 -12.56
N ASN A 146 9.12 5.87 -12.30
CA ASN A 146 8.60 6.81 -11.31
C ASN A 146 8.98 6.39 -9.90
N ASN A 147 9.54 7.29 -9.09
CA ASN A 147 9.88 7.01 -7.69
C ASN A 147 9.15 8.03 -6.79
N PRO A 148 8.10 7.64 -6.04
CA PRO A 148 7.60 6.27 -5.86
C PRO A 148 6.78 5.73 -7.03
N ALA A 149 6.65 4.39 -7.09
CA ALA A 149 5.75 3.69 -8.01
C ALA A 149 4.65 2.91 -7.26
N LEU A 150 3.42 2.98 -7.75
CA LEU A 150 2.32 2.11 -7.31
C LEU A 150 2.45 0.74 -8.00
N GLY A 151 2.79 -0.29 -7.24
CA GLY A 151 3.00 -1.64 -7.80
C GLY A 151 1.93 -2.66 -7.44
N TYR A 152 1.15 -2.41 -6.38
CA TYR A 152 0.10 -3.31 -5.92
C TYR A 152 -1.06 -2.54 -5.31
N ALA A 153 -2.30 -2.89 -5.65
CA ALA A 153 -3.47 -2.32 -5.02
C ALA A 153 -4.63 -3.30 -5.04
N PHE A 154 -5.27 -3.49 -3.90
CA PHE A 154 -6.47 -4.31 -3.78
C PHE A 154 -7.52 -3.52 -3.01
N THR A 155 -8.77 -3.91 -3.17
CA THR A 155 -9.87 -3.30 -2.43
C THR A 155 -10.45 -4.31 -1.41
N PHE A 156 -11.21 -3.85 -0.43
CA PHE A 156 -12.01 -4.66 0.50
C PHE A 156 -13.31 -3.91 0.85
N VAL A 157 -14.41 -4.61 1.20
CA VAL A 157 -15.64 -3.98 1.71
C VAL A 157 -15.64 -4.17 3.22
N VAL A 158 -15.80 -3.06 3.94
CA VAL A 158 -15.85 -3.04 5.41
C VAL A 158 -17.09 -3.78 5.88
N GLY A 159 -16.89 -4.79 6.71
CA GLY A 159 -17.96 -5.61 7.25
C GLY A 159 -18.80 -4.87 8.29
N ALA A 160 -20.09 -5.21 8.39
CA ALA A 160 -20.97 -4.67 9.42
C ALA A 160 -20.57 -5.05 10.86
N GLY A 161 -19.74 -6.08 11.02
CA GLY A 161 -19.20 -6.52 12.31
C GLY A 161 -17.87 -5.88 12.69
N GLN A 162 -17.25 -5.09 11.80
CA GLN A 162 -15.98 -4.44 12.09
C GLN A 162 -16.18 -3.34 13.15
N THR A 163 -15.56 -3.50 14.31
CA THR A 163 -15.68 -2.58 15.46
C THR A 163 -14.37 -1.91 15.84
N TYR A 164 -13.27 -2.28 15.18
CA TYR A 164 -11.93 -1.77 15.42
C TYR A 164 -11.32 -1.24 14.14
N ASN A 165 -10.27 -0.43 14.27
CA ASN A 165 -9.50 0.03 13.13
C ASN A 165 -8.81 -1.16 12.44
N ILE A 166 -8.69 -1.11 11.12
CA ILE A 166 -7.99 -2.14 10.34
C ILE A 166 -6.60 -1.60 10.01
N ASN A 167 -5.56 -2.23 10.55
CA ASN A 167 -4.18 -1.87 10.28
C ASN A 167 -3.58 -2.79 9.22
N PHE A 168 -2.96 -2.21 8.20
CA PHE A 168 -2.20 -2.91 7.17
C PHE A 168 -0.73 -2.61 7.33
N ASP A 169 0.10 -3.65 7.21
CA ASP A 169 1.56 -3.54 7.25
C ASP A 169 2.19 -4.48 6.21
N ALA A 170 3.44 -4.22 5.86
CA ALA A 170 4.30 -5.09 5.09
C ALA A 170 5.53 -5.46 5.94
N PRO A 171 5.41 -6.41 6.89
CA PRO A 171 6.42 -6.60 7.92
C PRO A 171 7.82 -6.84 7.36
N THR A 172 8.83 -6.14 7.90
CA THR A 172 10.21 -6.17 7.39
C THR A 172 10.83 -7.58 7.38
N ASN A 173 10.46 -8.42 8.36
CA ASN A 173 10.87 -9.82 8.44
C ASN A 173 10.21 -10.74 7.40
N ARG A 174 9.31 -10.19 6.56
CA ARG A 174 8.62 -10.88 5.47
C ARG A 174 8.92 -10.26 4.11
N ILE A 175 10.01 -9.49 4.03
CA ILE A 175 10.53 -8.94 2.78
C ILE A 175 11.70 -9.79 2.34
N ASN A 176 11.54 -10.36 1.15
CA ASN A 176 12.42 -11.39 0.61
C ASN A 176 13.44 -10.85 -0.37
N SER A 177 13.05 -9.81 -1.11
CA SER A 177 13.89 -9.19 -2.12
C SER A 177 13.43 -7.77 -2.32
N TYR A 178 14.38 -6.86 -2.46
CA TYR A 178 14.14 -5.48 -2.86
C TYR A 178 15.27 -5.05 -3.80
N ARG A 179 14.96 -4.96 -5.09
CA ARG A 179 15.95 -4.85 -6.16
C ARG A 179 15.60 -3.75 -7.15
N VAL A 180 16.65 -3.13 -7.69
CA VAL A 180 16.56 -2.09 -8.73
C VAL A 180 17.39 -2.46 -9.95
N TYR A 181 17.02 -1.92 -11.11
CA TYR A 181 17.91 -1.93 -12.27
C TYR A 181 18.88 -0.76 -12.21
N THR A 182 20.15 -0.99 -12.56
CA THR A 182 21.18 0.06 -12.64
C THR A 182 21.72 0.31 -14.05
N ASN A 183 21.23 -0.45 -15.04
CA ASN A 183 21.71 -0.39 -16.40
C ASN A 183 20.53 -0.36 -17.38
N ALA A 184 20.53 0.65 -18.26
CA ALA A 184 19.46 0.90 -19.23
C ALA A 184 19.54 0.00 -20.47
N THR A 185 20.74 -0.51 -20.81
CA THR A 185 21.02 -1.16 -22.09
C THR A 185 21.09 -2.68 -22.01
N ASN A 186 21.24 -3.25 -20.82
CA ASN A 186 21.33 -4.70 -20.66
C ASN A 186 19.93 -5.33 -20.67
N THR A 187 19.67 -6.22 -21.64
CA THR A 187 18.42 -7.01 -21.78
C THR A 187 18.19 -7.96 -20.61
N THR A 188 19.28 -8.45 -20.00
CA THR A 188 19.25 -9.29 -18.80
C THR A 188 19.28 -8.48 -17.50
N GLY A 189 19.51 -7.16 -17.61
CA GLY A 189 19.76 -6.18 -16.54
C GLY A 189 19.91 -6.79 -15.16
N THR A 190 21.13 -7.20 -14.76
CA THR A 190 21.35 -7.86 -13.47
C THR A 190 20.87 -6.94 -12.34
N PRO A 191 19.71 -7.20 -11.72
CA PRO A 191 19.18 -6.30 -10.71
C PRO A 191 20.14 -6.27 -9.53
N LYS A 192 20.22 -5.11 -8.87
CA LYS A 192 21.03 -4.93 -7.68
C LYS A 192 20.13 -4.85 -6.47
N ASP A 193 20.53 -5.57 -5.43
CA ASP A 193 19.95 -5.41 -4.10
C ASP A 193 20.27 -4.01 -3.58
N ILE A 194 19.30 -3.39 -2.91
CA ILE A 194 19.48 -2.12 -2.23
C ILE A 194 19.26 -2.29 -0.73
N THR A 195 19.85 -1.40 0.06
CA THR A 195 19.48 -1.25 1.46
C THR A 195 18.01 -0.87 1.54
N PHE A 196 17.33 -1.32 2.59
CA PHE A 196 15.90 -1.18 2.80
C PHE A 196 15.62 -0.64 4.21
N ASP A 197 14.81 0.41 4.32
CA ASP A 197 14.31 0.96 5.59
C ASP A 197 12.95 0.35 5.95
N ALA A 198 12.52 0.60 7.20
CA ALA A 198 11.25 0.10 7.71
C ALA A 198 10.04 0.43 6.81
N THR A 199 9.06 -0.46 6.86
CA THR A 199 7.76 -0.28 6.19
C THR A 199 6.90 0.71 6.94
N ASP A 200 6.07 1.42 6.17
CA ASP A 200 5.05 2.29 6.70
C ASP A 200 3.68 1.65 6.46
N GLY A 201 2.88 1.58 7.53
CA GLY A 201 1.58 0.94 7.54
C GLY A 201 0.45 1.96 7.36
N ALA A 202 -0.74 1.46 7.07
CA ALA A 202 -1.93 2.30 6.96
C ALA A 202 -3.08 1.78 7.83
N THR A 203 -3.92 2.72 8.26
CA THR A 203 -5.05 2.44 9.15
C THR A 203 -6.37 2.89 8.54
N VAL A 204 -7.30 1.95 8.39
CA VAL A 204 -8.71 2.25 8.14
C VAL A 204 -9.39 2.47 9.49
N VAL A 205 -9.82 3.69 9.75
CA VAL A 205 -10.48 4.08 10.99
C VAL A 205 -11.95 3.77 10.90
N ILE A 206 -12.44 2.98 11.84
CA ILE A 206 -13.85 2.58 11.92
C ILE A 206 -14.46 3.29 13.13
N PRO A 207 -15.29 4.33 12.91
CA PRO A 207 -15.91 5.03 14.01
C PRO A 207 -16.80 4.09 14.83
N ALA A 208 -16.67 4.15 16.16
CA ALA A 208 -17.57 3.40 17.03
C ALA A 208 -19.03 3.80 16.74
N PRO A 209 -19.99 2.84 16.74
CA PRO A 209 -21.40 3.16 16.53
C PRO A 209 -21.92 4.13 17.61
N ALA A 210 -22.02 5.42 17.28
CA ALA A 210 -22.48 6.46 18.21
C ALA A 210 -23.94 6.27 18.67
N SER A 211 -24.69 5.39 17.99
CA SER A 211 -26.11 5.12 18.23
C SER A 211 -26.41 4.45 19.58
N LEU A 212 -25.51 3.63 20.13
CA LEU A 212 -25.71 3.01 21.45
C LEU A 212 -25.48 4.00 22.60
N ALA A 213 -24.51 4.91 22.45
CA ALA A 213 -24.24 5.94 23.45
C ALA A 213 -25.42 6.92 23.57
N LEU A 214 -26.03 7.30 22.45
CA LEU A 214 -27.17 8.22 22.45
C LEU A 214 -28.46 7.57 22.96
N LEU A 215 -28.70 6.28 22.67
CA LEU A 215 -29.84 5.55 23.23
C LEU A 215 -29.69 5.32 24.74
N GLY A 216 -28.47 5.01 25.20
CA GLY A 216 -28.16 4.88 26.63
C GLY A 216 -28.30 6.20 27.39
N LEU A 217 -27.79 7.30 26.83
CA LEU A 217 -27.94 8.64 27.41
C LEU A 217 -29.39 9.14 27.34
N GLY A 218 -30.09 8.93 26.23
CA GLY A 218 -31.51 9.27 26.08
C GLY A 218 -32.40 8.51 27.07
N GLY A 219 -32.14 7.21 27.25
CA GLY A 219 -32.80 6.38 28.26
C GLY A 219 -32.49 6.80 29.69
N LEU A 220 -31.25 7.20 29.98
CA LEU A 220 -30.81 7.68 31.29
C LEU A 220 -31.43 9.05 31.65
N VAL A 221 -31.50 9.96 30.67
CA VAL A 221 -32.17 11.27 30.82
C VAL A 221 -33.68 11.10 30.98
N ALA A 222 -34.30 10.21 30.21
CA ALA A 222 -35.73 9.88 30.35
C ALA A 222 -36.05 9.21 31.69
N GLY A 223 -35.17 8.33 32.19
CA GLY A 223 -35.30 7.68 33.49
C GLY A 223 -35.14 8.65 34.66
N ARG A 224 -34.21 9.60 34.56
CA ARG A 224 -33.99 10.64 35.59
C ARG A 224 -35.12 11.68 35.64
N ARG A 225 -35.85 11.89 34.53
CA ARG A 225 -37.00 12.79 34.48
C ARG A 225 -38.31 12.17 35.02
N ARG A 226 -38.30 10.85 35.28
CA ARG A 226 -39.43 10.09 35.85
C ARG A 226 -39.29 9.80 37.35
N ARG A 227 -38.19 10.21 37.98
CA ARG A 227 -38.04 10.23 39.44
C ARG A 227 -38.28 11.65 39.93
#